data_AF-A0A931SXW7-F1
#
_entry.id   AF-A0A931SXW7-F1
#
_cell.length_a   1.000
_cell.length_b   1.000
_cell.length_c   1.000
_cell.angle_alpha   90.00
_cell.angle_beta   90.00
_cell.angle_gamma   90.00
#
_symmetry.space_group_name_H-M   'P 1'
#
loop_
_entity.id
_entity.type
_entity.pdbx_description
1 polymer ?
#
loop_
_entity_poly.entity_id
_entity_poly.type
_entity_poly.pdbx_seq_one_letter_code
_entity_poly.pdbx_strand_id
1 'polypeptide(L)' 'MIFVALQITVAILLISVILLQMKGSGLSGAFGGSGEFYRSRRSLEKMLVWITIALSALFAIISIALLIPR' A
#
# COMPACT_ATOMS: atom_id res chain seq x y z
N MET A 1 -18.20 -17.91 5.33
CA MET A 1 -18.83 -16.64 4.88
C MET A 1 -18.22 -15.41 5.55
N ILE A 2 -18.16 -15.33 6.89
CA ILE A 2 -17.57 -14.18 7.62
C ILE A 2 -16.10 -13.89 7.24
N PHE A 3 -15.25 -14.93 7.14
CA PHE A 3 -13.83 -14.74 6.76
C PHE A 3 -13.64 -14.18 5.34
N VAL A 4 -14.51 -14.56 4.40
CA VAL A 4 -14.47 -14.09 3.01
C VAL A 4 -14.86 -12.61 2.93
N ALA A 5 -15.91 -12.20 3.66
CA ALA A 5 -16.32 -10.80 3.72
C ALA A 5 -15.23 -9.89 4.30
N LEU A 6 -14.51 -10.38 5.33
CA LEU A 6 -13.40 -9.67 5.95
C LEU A 6 -12.21 -9.53 4.97
N GLN A 7 -11.88 -10.59 4.24
CA GLN A 7 -10.82 -10.56 3.24
C GLN A 7 -11.12 -9.60 2.08
N ILE A 8 -12.34 -9.57 1.56
CA ILE A 8 -12.75 -8.65 0.49
C ILE A 8 -12.64 -7.20 0.97
N THR A 9 -13.09 -6.91 2.19
CA THR A 9 -13.03 -5.57 2.76
C THR A 9 -11.58 -5.08 2.93
N VAL A 10 -10.69 -5.95 3.45
CA VAL A 10 -9.27 -5.62 3.61
C VAL A 10 -8.57 -5.43 2.26
N ALA A 11 -8.92 -6.23 1.25
CA ALA A 11 -8.37 -6.09 -0.11
C ALA A 11 -8.70 -4.72 -0.74
N ILE A 12 -9.95 -4.27 -0.63
CA ILE A 12 -10.38 -2.97 -1.18
C ILE A 12 -9.65 -1.80 -0.49
N LEU A 13 -9.48 -1.88 0.83
CA LEU A 13 -8.72 -0.88 1.60
C LEU A 13 -7.26 -0.86 1.19
N LEU A 14 -6.63 -2.02 1.00
CA LEU A 14 -5.25 -2.13 0.53
C LEU A 14 -5.07 -1.51 -0.85
N ILE A 15 -5.95 -1.84 -1.80
CA ILE A 15 -5.90 -1.27 -3.16
C ILE A 15 -6.00 0.27 -3.10
N SER A 16 -6.94 0.79 -2.32
CA SER A 16 -7.14 2.24 -2.15
C SER A 16 -5.89 2.91 -1.58
N VAL A 17 -5.26 2.31 -0.58
CA VAL A 17 -4.03 2.81 0.05
C VAL A 17 -2.84 2.74 -0.91
N ILE A 18 -2.72 1.69 -1.72
CA ILE A 18 -1.67 1.53 -2.74
C ILE A 18 -1.79 2.60 -3.82
N LEU A 19 -3.00 2.86 -4.32
CA LEU A 19 -3.22 3.90 -5.32
C LEU A 19 -2.86 5.31 -4.80
N LEU A 20 -3.12 5.58 -3.52
CA LEU A 20 -2.73 6.84 -2.89
C LEU A 20 -1.21 7.00 -2.72
N GLN A 21 -0.45 5.89 -2.70
CA GLN A 21 1.02 5.92 -2.69
C GLN A 21 1.64 6.21 -4.06
N MET A 22 0.91 6.04 -5.17
CA MET A 22 1.43 6.25 -6.54
C MET A 22 1.62 7.73 -6.93
N LYS A 23 1.77 8.65 -5.97
CA LYS A 23 2.01 10.07 -6.25
C LYS A 23 3.51 10.32 -6.46
N GLY A 24 3.95 10.29 -7.71
CA GLY A 24 5.16 11.02 -8.13
C GLY A 24 6.30 10.22 -8.76
N SER A 25 6.25 8.88 -8.77
CA SER A 25 7.26 8.05 -9.47
C SER A 25 6.80 7.67 -10.89
N GLY A 26 6.14 8.61 -11.57
CA GLY A 26 5.91 8.51 -13.01
C GLY A 26 7.17 8.87 -13.78
N LEU A 27 7.19 8.52 -15.06
CA LEU A 27 8.24 8.71 -16.07
C LEU A 27 9.04 10.04 -15.96
N SER A 28 8.47 11.10 -15.38
CA SER A 28 9.11 12.38 -15.04
C SER A 28 10.39 12.28 -14.19
N GLY A 29 10.54 11.25 -13.36
CA GLY A 29 11.78 11.00 -12.59
C GLY A 29 12.91 10.38 -13.42
N ALA A 30 12.57 9.66 -14.50
CA ALA A 30 13.53 9.00 -15.38
C ALA A 30 14.08 9.93 -16.48
N PHE A 31 13.35 11.01 -16.80
CA PHE A 31 13.69 11.97 -17.86
C PHE A 31 14.34 13.27 -17.36
N GLY A 32 14.94 13.28 -16.16
CA GLY A 32 15.76 14.41 -15.69
C GLY A 32 14.96 15.65 -15.31
N GLY A 33 13.84 15.49 -14.58
CA GLY A 33 13.07 16.59 -14.00
C GLY A 33 13.96 17.53 -13.19
N SER A 34 14.27 18.69 -13.79
CA SER A 34 15.08 19.75 -13.20
C SER A 34 14.47 20.21 -11.88
N GLY A 35 15.34 20.36 -10.88
CA GLY A 35 15.02 20.56 -9.48
C GLY A 35 14.04 21.70 -9.23
N GLU A 36 13.15 21.46 -8.28
CA GLU A 36 12.69 22.37 -7.24
C GLU A 36 11.86 21.49 -6.27
N PHE A 37 12.23 21.45 -4.99
CA PHE A 37 11.41 20.93 -3.86
C PHE A 37 11.27 19.40 -3.56
N TYR A 38 12.29 18.57 -3.79
CA TYR A 38 12.34 17.20 -3.22
C TYR A 38 12.79 17.10 -1.74
N ARG A 39 12.88 18.22 -1.01
CA ARG A 39 13.56 18.27 0.31
C ARG A 39 12.64 18.32 1.55
N SER A 40 11.31 18.30 1.43
CA SER A 40 10.42 18.50 2.61
C SER A 40 9.27 17.49 2.80
N ARG A 41 9.27 16.32 2.14
CA ARG A 41 8.20 15.30 2.33
C ARG A 41 8.68 13.90 2.74
N ARG A 42 9.97 13.75 3.08
CA ARG A 42 10.63 12.48 3.40
C ARG A 42 9.97 11.66 4.53
N SER A 43 9.22 12.32 5.43
CA SER A 43 8.59 11.68 6.59
C SER A 43 7.23 11.03 6.28
N LEU A 44 6.36 11.72 5.52
CA LEU A 44 5.00 11.25 5.25
C LEU A 44 4.97 10.10 4.24
N GLU A 45 5.81 10.18 3.20
CA GLU A 45 5.93 9.09 2.22
C GLU A 45 6.49 7.83 2.86
N LYS A 46 7.53 7.96 3.70
CA LYS A 46 8.10 6.83 4.43
C LYS A 46 7.03 6.20 5.34
N MET A 47 6.26 7.00 6.08
CA MET A 47 5.18 6.51 6.94
C MET A 47 4.11 5.74 6.16
N LEU A 48 3.66 6.25 4.99
CA LEU A 48 2.69 5.57 4.13
C LEU A 48 3.18 4.21 3.63
N VAL A 49 4.47 4.10 3.29
CA VAL A 49 5.07 2.83 2.88
C VAL A 49 5.11 1.83 4.05
N TRP A 50 5.51 2.25 5.25
CA TRP A 50 5.49 1.37 6.43
C TRP A 50 4.09 0.89 6.80
N ILE A 51 3.08 1.77 6.72
CA ILE A 51 1.68 1.42 6.94
C ILE A 51 1.24 0.35 5.93
N THR A 52 1.61 0.51 4.67
CA THR A 52 1.21 -0.42 3.60
C THR A 52 1.87 -1.78 3.74
N ILE A 53 3.14 -1.82 4.13
CA ILE A 53 3.84 -3.07 4.44
C ILE A 53 3.12 -3.80 5.59
N ALA A 54 2.75 -3.08 6.65
CA ALA A 54 2.02 -3.67 7.77
C ALA A 54 0.62 -4.19 7.36
N LEU A 55 -0.15 -3.41 6.60
CA LEU A 55 -1.45 -3.84 6.08
C LEU A 55 -1.33 -5.03 5.13
N SER A 56 -0.32 -5.03 4.25
CA SER A 56 -0.09 -6.13 3.30
C SER A 56 0.29 -7.42 4.02
N ALA A 57 1.12 -7.34 5.07
CA ALA A 57 1.46 -8.50 5.89
C ALA A 57 0.22 -9.05 6.63
N LEU A 58 -0.59 -8.16 7.21
CA LEU A 58 -1.83 -8.54 7.88
C LEU A 58 -2.82 -9.23 6.92
N PHE A 59 -2.98 -8.70 5.71
CA PHE A 59 -3.80 -9.32 4.67
C PHE A 59 -3.30 -10.71 4.28
N ALA A 60 -1.98 -10.89 4.12
CA ALA A 60 -1.40 -12.20 3.81
C ALA A 60 -1.69 -13.23 4.92
N ILE A 61 -1.54 -12.84 6.20
CA ILE A 61 -1.84 -13.70 7.35
C ILE A 61 -3.30 -14.12 7.36
N ILE A 62 -4.23 -13.17 7.15
CA ILE A 62 -5.67 -13.45 7.09
C ILE A 62 -6.00 -14.37 5.90
N SER A 63 -5.37 -14.15 4.75
CA SER A 63 -5.58 -14.98 3.55
C SER A 63 -5.10 -16.42 3.78
N ILE A 64 -3.99 -16.62 4.48
CA ILE A 64 -3.51 -17.96 4.85
C ILE A 64 -4.44 -18.60 5.87
N ALA A 65 -4.92 -17.83 6.86
CA ALA A 65 -5.87 -18.32 7.86
C ALA A 65 -7.25 -18.68 7.27
N LEU A 66 -7.67 -18.05 6.17
CA LEU A 66 -8.85 -18.45 5.39
C LEU A 66 -8.64 -19.80 4.69
N LEU A 67 -7.42 -20.06 4.19
CA LEU A 67 -7.09 -21.27 3.45
C LEU A 67 -7.04 -22.52 4.32
N ILE A 68 -6.84 -22.39 5.64
CA ILE A 68 -6.93 -23.51 6.58
C ILE A 68 -8.37 -24.06 6.54
N PRO A 69 -8.58 -25.26 5.99
CA PRO A 69 -9.90 -25.85 5.94
C PRO A 69 -10.28 -26.24 7.37
N ARG A 70 -11.42 -25.73 7.82
CA ARG A 70 -12.08 -26.10 9.08
C ARG A 70 -12.77 -27.43 8.88
#